data_AF-A0A670YGL3-F1
#
_entry.id   AF-A0A670YGL3-F1
#
_cell.length_a   1.000
_cell.length_b   1.000
_cell.length_c   1.000
_cell.angle_alpha   90.00
_cell.angle_beta   90.00
_cell.angle_gamma   90.00
#
_symmetry.space_group_name_H-M   'P 1'
#
loop_
_entity.id
_entity.type
_entity.pdbx_description
1 polymer ?
#
loop_
_entity_poly.entity_id
_entity_poly.type
_entity_poly.pdbx_seq_one_letter_code
_entity_poly.pdbx_strand_id
1 'polypeptide(L)'
;MSFVFYSNFRLFTPNLVPPKIPDGERVDFDDIHRKRMEKDLNELQALIEAHFENRKKEEEELIFLKDRIEQRRAERAEQQRIRSEREKERQARLAEERARKEEEEARKRAEEDERKKKAFSNMLHFGGYLQKTEKKSGKKQTEREKKKKILTERRKPLNIDHLNEDKLREKAKELWQTIHDLEAEKFDLQEKFKRQKYEVSLNSDINFSTALDSE
;
A
#
# COMPACT_ATOMS: atom_id res chain seq x y z
N MET A 1 62.13 14.41 11.28
CA MET A 1 63.29 15.08 10.64
C MET A 1 63.14 14.91 9.14
N SER A 2 62.40 15.82 8.50
CA SER A 2 62.28 15.88 7.04
C SER A 2 62.21 17.35 6.66
N PHE A 3 63.32 17.83 6.10
CA PHE A 3 63.52 19.17 5.59
C PHE A 3 62.61 19.39 4.37
N VAL A 4 61.80 20.45 4.40
CA VAL A 4 61.10 20.95 3.21
C VAL A 4 62.04 21.93 2.51
N PHE A 5 62.63 21.49 1.40
CA PHE A 5 63.42 22.33 0.50
C PHE A 5 62.48 23.28 -0.24
N TYR A 6 62.49 24.57 0.10
CA TYR A 6 61.95 25.61 -0.79
C TYR A 6 63.01 25.93 -1.86
N SER A 7 62.82 25.41 -3.07
CA SER A 7 63.56 25.87 -4.25
C SER A 7 63.01 27.22 -4.69
N ASN A 8 63.77 28.28 -4.47
CA ASN A 8 63.53 29.60 -5.07
C ASN A 8 63.89 29.53 -6.56
N PHE A 9 62.90 29.21 -7.40
CA PHE A 9 63.03 29.34 -8.85
C PHE A 9 62.90 30.82 -9.22
N ARG A 10 64.04 31.52 -9.28
CA ARG A 10 64.13 32.87 -9.82
C ARG A 10 63.94 32.78 -11.34
N LEU A 11 62.72 33.00 -11.82
CA LEU A 11 62.44 33.12 -13.25
C LEU A 11 63.22 34.33 -13.79
N PHE A 12 64.28 34.04 -14.54
CA PHE A 12 65.02 35.02 -15.32
C PHE A 12 64.11 35.50 -16.45
N THR A 13 63.56 36.70 -16.34
CA THR A 13 62.84 37.35 -17.42
C THR A 13 63.87 37.87 -18.44
N PRO A 14 63.86 37.41 -19.70
CA PRO A 14 64.71 38.00 -20.72
C PRO A 14 64.30 39.47 -20.93
N ASN A 15 65.30 40.33 -21.10
CA ASN A 15 65.13 41.76 -21.36
C ASN A 15 64.25 41.94 -22.61
N LEU A 16 63.03 42.45 -22.42
CA LEU A 16 62.08 42.74 -23.50
C LEU A 16 62.60 43.94 -24.30
N VAL A 17 63.37 43.66 -25.35
CA VAL A 17 63.65 44.66 -26.38
C VAL A 17 62.31 44.99 -27.03
N PRO A 18 61.87 46.26 -27.03
CA PRO A 18 60.61 46.64 -27.66
C PRO A 18 60.67 46.25 -29.15
N PRO A 19 59.68 45.47 -29.65
CA PRO A 19 59.66 45.06 -31.04
C PRO A 19 59.59 46.32 -31.92
N LYS A 20 60.56 46.45 -32.84
CA LYS A 20 60.55 47.50 -33.86
C LYS A 20 59.27 47.35 -34.68
N ILE A 21 58.39 48.34 -34.57
CA ILE A 21 57.18 48.47 -35.38
C ILE A 21 57.65 48.64 -36.84
N PRO A 22 57.18 47.80 -37.79
CA PRO A 22 57.45 48.04 -39.20
C PRO A 22 56.78 49.37 -39.60
N ASP A 23 57.59 50.32 -40.06
CA ASP A 23 57.12 51.58 -40.61
C ASP A 23 56.22 51.31 -41.83
N GLY A 24 54.98 51.79 -41.77
CA GLY A 24 54.27 52.19 -42.98
C GLY A 24 53.14 51.31 -43.49
N GLU A 25 52.38 50.62 -42.65
CA GLU A 25 51.01 50.23 -43.02
C GLU A 25 50.02 51.18 -42.31
N ARG A 26 49.40 52.06 -43.08
CA ARG A 26 48.45 53.06 -42.59
C ARG A 26 47.29 52.30 -41.95
N VAL A 27 47.22 52.30 -40.62
CA VAL A 27 46.13 51.66 -39.88
C VAL A 27 44.82 52.33 -40.31
N ASP A 28 44.03 51.64 -41.11
CA ASP A 28 42.73 52.11 -41.58
C ASP A 28 41.71 51.94 -40.44
N PHE A 29 41.40 53.04 -39.76
CA PHE A 29 40.43 53.06 -38.66
C PHE A 29 39.02 52.67 -39.12
N ASP A 30 38.66 52.93 -40.38
CA ASP A 30 37.38 52.52 -40.93
C ASP A 30 37.35 50.99 -41.14
N ASP A 31 38.49 50.38 -41.50
CA ASP A 31 38.62 48.93 -41.60
C ASP A 31 38.51 48.23 -40.23
N ILE A 32 39.12 48.80 -39.19
CA ILE A 32 38.97 48.31 -37.81
C ILE A 32 37.52 48.40 -37.36
N HIS A 33 36.83 49.51 -37.65
CA HIS A 33 35.44 49.68 -37.28
C HIS A 33 34.53 48.70 -38.02
N ARG A 34 34.71 48.51 -39.33
CA ARG A 34 33.97 47.50 -40.13
C ARG A 34 34.19 46.09 -39.59
N LYS A 35 35.43 45.70 -39.33
CA LYS A 35 35.76 44.37 -38.78
C LYS A 35 35.17 44.13 -37.40
N ARG A 36 35.11 45.17 -36.55
CA ARG A 36 34.41 45.08 -35.25
C ARG A 36 32.91 44.86 -35.45
N MET A 37 32.26 45.67 -36.28
CA MET A 37 30.82 45.52 -36.56
C MET A 37 30.49 44.15 -37.17
N GLU A 38 31.29 43.68 -38.12
CA GLU A 38 31.12 42.35 -38.72
C GLU A 38 31.30 41.22 -37.69
N LYS A 39 32.30 41.33 -36.81
CA LYS A 39 32.50 40.39 -35.71
C LYS A 39 31.31 40.39 -34.75
N ASP A 40 30.86 41.55 -34.31
CA ASP A 40 29.75 41.68 -33.36
C ASP A 40 28.44 41.14 -33.96
N LEU A 41 28.20 41.36 -35.27
CA LEU A 41 27.07 40.79 -35.99
C LEU A 41 27.15 39.26 -36.09
N ASN A 42 28.33 38.72 -36.41
CA ASN A 42 28.54 37.28 -36.48
C ASN A 42 28.40 36.61 -35.10
N GLU A 43 28.93 37.23 -34.05
CA GLU A 43 28.76 36.76 -32.67
C GLU A 43 27.29 36.79 -32.24
N LEU A 44 26.57 37.87 -32.56
CA LEU A 44 25.15 37.98 -32.27
C LEU A 44 24.34 36.89 -32.98
N GLN A 45 24.61 36.65 -34.27
CA GLN A 45 23.95 35.59 -35.03
C GLN A 45 24.26 34.20 -34.45
N ALA A 46 25.52 33.92 -34.10
CA ALA A 46 25.92 32.66 -33.47
C ALA A 46 25.24 32.45 -32.11
N LEU A 47 25.10 33.50 -31.30
CA LEU A 47 24.39 33.43 -30.01
C LEU A 47 22.90 33.16 -30.19
N ILE A 48 22.27 33.80 -31.19
CA ILE A 48 20.86 33.57 -31.52
C ILE A 48 20.65 32.12 -31.95
N GLU A 49 21.45 31.62 -32.90
CA GLU A 49 21.37 30.25 -33.39
C GLU A 49 21.62 29.23 -32.27
N ALA A 50 22.66 29.43 -31.45
CA ALA A 50 22.97 28.56 -30.32
C ALA A 50 21.83 28.53 -29.29
N HIS A 51 21.20 29.66 -28.99
CA HIS A 51 20.08 29.72 -28.06
C HIS A 51 18.87 28.91 -28.57
N PHE A 52 18.50 29.07 -29.85
CA PHE A 52 17.39 28.33 -30.43
C PHE A 52 17.67 26.83 -30.54
N GLU A 53 18.87 26.45 -30.98
CA GLU A 53 19.26 25.04 -31.07
C GLU A 53 19.32 24.37 -29.70
N ASN A 54 19.86 25.05 -28.68
CA ASN A 54 19.90 24.51 -27.32
C ASN A 54 18.49 24.34 -26.76
N ARG A 55 17.63 25.35 -26.89
CA ARG A 55 16.24 25.25 -26.44
C ARG A 55 15.49 24.12 -27.14
N LYS A 56 15.66 23.99 -28.45
CA LYS A 56 15.01 22.94 -29.22
C LYS A 56 15.45 21.55 -28.77
N LYS A 57 16.75 21.33 -28.59
CA LYS A 57 17.30 20.06 -28.09
C LYS A 57 16.79 19.74 -26.68
N GLU A 58 16.84 20.71 -25.76
CA GLU A 58 16.33 20.54 -24.40
C GLU A 58 14.83 20.23 -24.38
N GLU A 59 14.04 20.88 -25.22
CA GLU A 59 12.60 20.63 -25.34
C GLU A 59 12.31 19.22 -25.90
N GLU A 60 13.03 18.79 -26.94
CA GLU A 60 12.91 17.43 -27.49
C GLU A 60 13.30 16.36 -26.45
N GLU A 61 14.39 16.56 -25.71
CA GLU A 61 14.80 15.67 -24.63
C GLU A 61 13.77 15.62 -23.50
N LEU A 62 13.20 16.77 -23.13
CA LEU A 62 12.18 16.86 -22.09
C LEU A 62 10.89 16.18 -22.51
N ILE A 63 10.47 16.34 -23.77
CA ILE A 63 9.31 15.63 -24.34
C ILE A 63 9.56 14.12 -24.31
N PHE A 64 10.69 13.66 -24.83
CA PHE A 64 11.03 12.24 -24.83
C PHE A 64 11.05 11.65 -23.41
N LEU A 65 11.60 12.38 -22.44
CA LEU A 65 11.62 11.94 -21.05
C LEU A 65 10.21 11.88 -20.45
N LYS A 66 9.36 12.87 -20.72
CA LYS A 66 7.96 12.90 -20.27
C LYS A 66 7.18 11.73 -20.86
N ASP A 67 7.29 11.48 -22.15
CA ASP A 67 6.62 10.37 -22.84
C ASP A 67 7.04 9.03 -22.23
N ARG A 68 8.33 8.84 -21.96
CA ARG A 68 8.83 7.61 -21.32
C ARG A 68 8.30 7.45 -19.88
N ILE A 69 8.17 8.54 -19.13
CA ILE A 69 7.59 8.50 -17.78
C ILE A 69 6.09 8.18 -17.86
N GLU A 70 5.38 8.78 -18.81
CA GLU A 70 3.95 8.55 -19.04
C GLU A 70 3.68 7.10 -19.45
N GLN A 71 4.45 6.55 -20.39
CA GLN A 71 4.38 5.13 -20.77
C GLN A 71 4.59 4.21 -19.56
N ARG A 72 5.62 4.45 -18.74
CA ARG A 72 5.84 3.65 -17.51
C ARG A 72 4.71 3.77 -16.51
N ARG A 73 4.06 4.94 -16.40
CA ARG A 73 2.88 5.13 -15.53
C ARG A 73 1.68 4.36 -16.08
N ALA A 74 1.44 4.42 -17.39
CA ALA A 74 0.38 3.69 -18.06
C ALA A 74 0.57 2.17 -17.92
N GLU A 75 1.79 1.66 -18.11
CA GLU A 75 2.12 0.24 -17.89
C GLU A 75 1.85 -0.22 -16.46
N ARG A 76 2.25 0.57 -15.45
CA ARG A 76 1.95 0.24 -14.04
C ARG A 76 0.45 0.27 -13.75
N ALA A 77 -0.27 1.25 -14.30
CA ALA A 77 -1.72 1.34 -14.16
C ALA A 77 -2.41 0.12 -14.78
N GLU A 78 -1.96 -0.32 -15.96
CA GLU A 78 -2.50 -1.49 -16.64
C GLU A 78 -2.17 -2.79 -15.90
N GLN A 79 -0.93 -2.94 -15.41
CA GLN A 79 -0.57 -4.07 -14.55
C GLN A 79 -1.45 -4.15 -13.30
N GLN A 80 -1.75 -3.00 -12.68
CA GLN A 80 -2.63 -2.93 -11.51
C GLN A 80 -4.07 -3.30 -11.89
N ARG A 81 -4.56 -2.82 -13.05
CA ARG A 81 -5.88 -3.17 -13.58
C ARG A 81 -6.00 -4.69 -13.78
N ILE A 82 -5.04 -5.30 -14.47
CA ILE A 82 -5.00 -6.75 -14.71
C ILE A 82 -4.97 -7.54 -13.39
N ARG A 83 -4.17 -7.11 -12.40
CA ARG A 83 -4.14 -7.76 -11.08
C ARG A 83 -5.48 -7.67 -10.37
N SER A 84 -6.12 -6.48 -10.40
CA SER A 84 -7.42 -6.27 -9.77
C SER A 84 -8.53 -7.08 -10.43
N GLU A 85 -8.50 -7.21 -11.76
CA GLU A 85 -9.46 -8.00 -12.54
C GLU A 85 -9.31 -9.49 -12.26
N ARG A 86 -8.07 -10.01 -12.26
CA ARG A 86 -7.78 -11.40 -11.90
C ARG A 86 -8.20 -11.75 -10.48
N GLU A 87 -8.01 -10.84 -9.52
CA GLU A 87 -8.46 -11.07 -8.14
C GLU A 87 -9.99 -11.04 -8.06
N LYS A 88 -10.64 -10.09 -8.74
CA LYS A 88 -12.10 -10.02 -8.81
C LYS A 88 -12.70 -11.28 -9.43
N GLU A 89 -12.10 -11.81 -10.49
CA GLU A 89 -12.52 -13.05 -11.14
C GLU A 89 -12.38 -14.27 -10.20
N ARG A 90 -11.27 -14.36 -9.45
CA ARG A 90 -11.08 -15.41 -8.44
C ARG A 90 -12.13 -15.34 -7.34
N GLN A 91 -12.40 -14.14 -6.82
CA GLN A 91 -13.43 -13.94 -5.80
C GLN A 91 -14.82 -14.27 -6.35
N ALA A 92 -15.12 -13.87 -7.59
CA ALA A 92 -16.40 -14.18 -8.24
C ALA A 92 -16.59 -15.69 -8.40
N ARG A 93 -15.56 -16.43 -8.85
CA ARG A 93 -15.61 -17.89 -8.99
C ARG A 93 -15.85 -18.62 -7.67
N LEU A 94 -15.17 -18.18 -6.61
CA LEU A 94 -15.38 -18.73 -5.26
C LEU A 94 -16.77 -18.40 -4.72
N ALA A 95 -17.30 -17.21 -5.00
CA ALA A 95 -18.64 -16.82 -4.62
C ALA A 95 -19.71 -17.62 -5.39
N GLU A 96 -19.50 -17.86 -6.68
CA GLU A 96 -20.40 -18.66 -7.53
C GLU A 96 -20.41 -20.14 -7.12
N GLU A 97 -19.24 -20.74 -6.87
CA GLU A 97 -19.15 -22.13 -6.38
C GLU A 97 -19.86 -22.28 -5.03
N ARG A 98 -19.66 -21.30 -4.14
CA ARG A 98 -20.34 -21.27 -2.85
C ARG A 98 -21.85 -21.09 -2.98
N ALA A 99 -22.30 -20.20 -3.85
CA ALA A 99 -23.71 -19.97 -4.13
C ALA A 99 -24.37 -21.24 -4.70
N ARG A 100 -23.72 -21.91 -5.65
CA ARG A 100 -24.19 -23.17 -6.23
C ARG A 100 -24.28 -24.29 -5.18
N LYS A 101 -23.29 -24.41 -4.29
CA LYS A 101 -23.31 -25.37 -3.19
C LYS A 101 -24.41 -25.06 -2.17
N GLU A 102 -24.63 -23.79 -1.86
CA GLU A 102 -25.70 -23.33 -0.96
C GLU A 102 -27.08 -23.59 -1.57
N GLU A 103 -27.25 -23.39 -2.87
CA GLU A 103 -28.49 -23.68 -3.61
C GLU A 103 -28.79 -25.18 -3.65
N GLU A 104 -27.77 -26.02 -3.88
CA GLU A 104 -27.94 -27.49 -3.88
C GLU A 104 -28.24 -28.03 -2.47
N GLU A 105 -27.57 -27.51 -1.43
CA GLU A 105 -27.91 -27.84 -0.03
C GLU A 105 -29.31 -27.36 0.35
N ALA A 106 -29.73 -26.18 -0.13
CA ALA A 106 -31.07 -25.66 0.13
C ALA A 106 -32.15 -26.51 -0.56
N ARG A 107 -31.93 -26.92 -1.81
CA ARG A 107 -32.84 -27.81 -2.54
C ARG A 107 -32.95 -29.17 -1.87
N LYS A 108 -31.83 -29.78 -1.48
CA LYS A 108 -31.83 -31.07 -0.77
C LYS A 108 -32.51 -30.96 0.60
N ARG A 109 -32.32 -29.86 1.32
CA ARG A 109 -33.00 -29.62 2.59
C ARG A 109 -34.51 -29.42 2.41
N ALA A 110 -34.93 -28.71 1.36
CA ALA A 110 -36.35 -28.56 1.04
C ALA A 110 -36.98 -29.92 0.67
N GLU A 111 -36.33 -30.74 -0.14
CA GLU A 111 -36.79 -32.11 -0.45
C GLU A 111 -36.82 -33.01 0.79
N GLU A 112 -35.82 -32.94 1.67
CA GLU A 112 -35.84 -33.69 2.93
C GLU A 112 -36.92 -33.20 3.89
N ASP A 113 -37.17 -31.90 3.98
CA ASP A 113 -38.23 -31.34 4.83
C ASP A 113 -39.61 -31.67 4.26
N GLU A 114 -39.79 -31.73 2.93
CA GLU A 114 -41.01 -32.24 2.30
C GLU A 114 -41.18 -33.75 2.49
N ARG A 115 -40.10 -34.53 2.35
CA ARG A 115 -40.13 -35.98 2.61
C ARG A 115 -40.41 -36.27 4.08
N LYS A 116 -39.82 -35.50 5.00
CA LYS A 116 -40.10 -35.55 6.44
C LYS A 116 -41.52 -35.09 6.73
N LYS A 117 -42.05 -34.04 6.11
CA LYS A 117 -43.47 -33.65 6.25
C LYS A 117 -44.41 -34.74 5.74
N LYS A 118 -44.13 -35.36 4.60
CA LYS A 118 -44.92 -36.49 4.07
C LYS A 118 -44.83 -37.73 4.98
N ALA A 119 -43.65 -38.07 5.46
CA ALA A 119 -43.44 -39.19 6.40
C ALA A 119 -44.03 -38.90 7.80
N PHE A 120 -43.91 -37.65 8.28
CA PHE A 120 -44.45 -37.18 9.55
C PHE A 120 -45.97 -37.05 9.50
N SER A 121 -46.55 -36.66 8.36
CA SER A 121 -47.99 -36.73 8.10
C SER A 121 -48.51 -38.17 8.15
N ASN A 122 -47.72 -39.15 7.69
CA ASN A 122 -48.06 -40.58 7.82
C ASN A 122 -47.78 -41.14 9.23
N MET A 123 -46.88 -40.53 10.01
CA MET A 123 -46.51 -40.95 11.37
C MET A 123 -47.25 -40.17 12.47
N LEU A 124 -47.99 -39.12 12.13
CA LEU A 124 -48.90 -38.37 13.01
C LEU A 124 -50.10 -39.22 13.49
N HIS A 125 -50.17 -40.48 13.07
CA HIS A 125 -51.04 -41.49 13.68
C HIS A 125 -50.47 -42.15 14.95
N PHE A 126 -49.26 -41.81 15.39
CA PHE A 126 -48.67 -42.36 16.62
C PHE A 126 -48.01 -41.26 17.46
N GLY A 127 -48.61 -40.99 18.62
CA GLY A 127 -48.44 -39.76 19.38
C GLY A 127 -47.14 -39.59 20.17
N GLY A 128 -46.88 -38.33 20.55
CA GLY A 128 -46.17 -38.00 21.79
C GLY A 128 -44.86 -37.22 21.70
N TYR A 129 -44.24 -37.05 20.52
CA TYR A 129 -42.87 -36.48 20.43
C TYR A 129 -42.75 -35.15 19.67
N LEU A 130 -43.75 -34.27 19.75
CA LEU A 130 -43.79 -33.03 18.96
C LEU A 130 -43.77 -31.72 19.77
N GLN A 131 -43.04 -31.68 20.90
CA GLN A 131 -42.89 -30.43 21.66
C GLN A 131 -41.48 -29.80 21.59
N LYS A 132 -40.51 -30.41 20.89
CA LYS A 132 -39.13 -29.90 20.84
C LYS A 132 -38.60 -29.52 19.45
N THR A 133 -39.33 -29.80 18.37
CA THR A 133 -38.82 -29.65 16.99
C THR A 133 -39.20 -28.36 16.27
N GLU A 134 -40.16 -27.57 16.77
CA GLU A 134 -40.64 -26.37 16.05
C GLU A 134 -39.69 -25.14 16.08
N LYS A 135 -38.62 -25.13 16.89
CA LYS A 135 -37.72 -23.96 17.01
C LYS A 135 -36.53 -23.92 16.03
N LYS A 136 -36.54 -24.71 14.95
CA LYS A 136 -35.38 -24.88 14.05
C LYS A 136 -35.60 -24.44 12.59
N SER A 137 -36.41 -23.39 12.37
CA SER A 137 -36.41 -22.66 11.09
C SER A 137 -35.54 -21.40 11.21
N GLY A 138 -34.50 -21.32 10.38
CA GLY A 138 -33.39 -20.36 10.46
C GLY A 138 -32.08 -21.07 10.77
N LYS A 139 -31.22 -21.25 9.75
CA LYS A 139 -29.83 -21.76 9.92
C LYS A 139 -29.10 -20.69 10.75
N LYS A 140 -29.16 -20.79 12.08
CA LYS A 140 -28.48 -19.87 13.00
C LYS A 140 -27.02 -19.80 12.57
N GLN A 141 -26.55 -18.60 12.23
CA GLN A 141 -25.16 -18.38 11.86
C GLN A 141 -24.27 -19.00 12.93
N THR A 142 -23.33 -19.86 12.51
CA THR A 142 -22.51 -20.61 13.46
C THR A 142 -21.67 -19.63 14.28
N GLU A 143 -21.37 -19.96 15.54
CA GLU A 143 -20.50 -19.10 16.37
C GLU A 143 -19.14 -18.83 15.71
N ARG A 144 -18.66 -19.77 14.88
CA ARG A 144 -17.46 -19.61 14.04
C ARG A 144 -17.63 -18.51 13.00
N GLU A 145 -18.76 -18.46 12.31
CA GLU A 145 -19.06 -17.43 11.30
C GLU A 145 -19.29 -16.07 11.94
N LYS A 146 -19.96 -16.01 13.11
CA LYS A 146 -20.14 -14.77 13.87
C LYS A 146 -18.79 -14.21 14.32
N LYS A 147 -17.93 -15.05 14.92
CA LYS A 147 -16.56 -14.66 15.30
C LYS A 147 -15.79 -14.13 14.09
N LYS A 148 -15.85 -14.83 12.96
CA LYS A 148 -15.17 -14.39 11.73
C LYS A 148 -15.70 -13.04 11.25
N LYS A 149 -17.02 -12.86 11.20
CA LYS A 149 -17.67 -11.60 10.81
C LYS A 149 -17.22 -10.44 11.71
N ILE A 150 -17.28 -10.61 13.03
CA ILE A 150 -16.88 -9.59 14.01
C ILE A 150 -15.39 -9.23 13.86
N LEU A 151 -14.51 -10.21 13.69
CA LEU A 151 -13.08 -9.95 13.50
C LEU A 151 -12.77 -9.25 12.18
N THR A 152 -13.47 -9.60 11.10
CA THR A 152 -13.34 -8.90 9.82
C THR A 152 -13.83 -7.46 9.91
N GLU A 153 -14.94 -7.22 10.60
CA GLU A 153 -15.50 -5.87 10.82
C GLU A 153 -14.57 -4.99 11.67
N ARG A 154 -13.92 -5.56 12.69
CA ARG A 154 -12.92 -4.85 13.50
C ARG A 154 -11.61 -4.55 12.76
N ARG A 155 -11.29 -5.31 11.70
CA ARG A 155 -10.03 -5.17 10.98
C ARG A 155 -10.10 -3.98 10.03
N LYS A 156 -9.46 -2.88 10.42
CA LYS A 156 -9.28 -1.71 9.53
C LYS A 156 -8.24 -2.02 8.45
N PRO A 157 -8.52 -1.80 7.16
CA PRO A 157 -7.53 -1.98 6.11
C PRO A 157 -6.41 -0.95 6.28
N LEU A 158 -5.16 -1.41 6.18
CA LEU A 158 -3.98 -0.56 6.33
C LEU A 158 -3.53 -0.10 4.94
N ASN A 159 -3.63 1.20 4.67
CA ASN A 159 -3.15 1.80 3.42
C ASN A 159 -1.96 2.72 3.74
N ILE A 160 -0.75 2.26 3.43
CA ILE A 160 0.51 2.93 3.79
C ILE A 160 1.37 3.33 2.57
N ASP A 161 1.02 2.87 1.37
CA ASP A 161 1.87 2.99 0.16
C ASP A 161 2.08 4.43 -0.32
N HIS A 162 1.25 5.36 0.13
CA HIS A 162 1.24 6.77 -0.28
C HIS A 162 1.57 7.73 0.89
N LEU A 163 2.02 7.20 2.04
CA LEU A 163 2.33 8.01 3.22
C LEU A 163 3.81 8.43 3.24
N ASN A 164 4.06 9.66 3.69
CA ASN A 164 5.41 10.18 3.94
C ASN A 164 5.95 9.66 5.29
N GLU A 165 7.27 9.77 5.52
CA GLU A 165 7.95 9.23 6.70
C GLU A 165 7.34 9.68 8.04
N ASP A 166 7.04 10.98 8.18
CA ASP A 166 6.42 11.51 9.42
C ASP A 166 5.05 10.90 9.68
N LYS A 167 4.23 10.74 8.63
CA LYS A 167 2.90 10.11 8.73
C LYS A 167 2.99 8.61 9.02
N LEU A 168 4.04 7.94 8.54
CA LEU A 168 4.30 6.54 8.86
C LEU A 168 4.69 6.37 10.33
N ARG A 169 5.48 7.29 10.89
CA ARG A 169 5.83 7.29 12.32
C ARG A 169 4.60 7.51 13.21
N GLU A 170 3.70 8.41 12.82
CA GLU A 170 2.41 8.60 13.53
C GLU A 170 1.54 7.34 13.44
N LYS A 171 1.37 6.75 12.26
CA LYS A 171 0.59 5.52 12.10
C LYS A 171 1.17 4.34 12.87
N ALA A 172 2.49 4.22 12.96
CA ALA A 172 3.14 3.20 13.76
C ALA A 172 2.80 3.37 15.26
N LYS A 173 2.81 4.61 15.77
CA LYS A 173 2.41 4.91 17.16
C LYS A 173 0.93 4.59 17.42
N GLU A 174 0.04 4.97 16.51
CA GLU A 174 -1.39 4.64 16.62
C GLU A 174 -1.66 3.12 16.65
N LEU A 175 -0.99 2.37 15.76
CA LEU A 175 -1.13 0.92 15.72
C LEU A 175 -0.56 0.27 16.98
N TRP A 176 0.58 0.76 17.46
CA TRP A 176 1.18 0.29 18.71
C TRP A 176 0.24 0.51 19.89
N GLN A 177 -0.36 1.71 20.01
CA GLN A 177 -1.34 1.99 21.07
C GLN A 177 -2.55 1.07 20.97
N THR A 178 -3.07 0.84 19.76
CA THR A 178 -4.20 -0.06 19.54
C THR A 178 -3.88 -1.50 19.99
N ILE A 179 -2.66 -1.99 19.71
CA ILE A 179 -2.22 -3.32 20.15
C ILE A 179 -2.12 -3.37 21.67
N HIS A 180 -1.52 -2.35 22.28
CA HIS A 180 -1.38 -2.23 23.73
C HIS A 180 -2.74 -2.26 24.44
N ASP A 181 -3.73 -1.51 23.94
CA ASP A 181 -5.07 -1.47 24.52
C ASP A 181 -5.78 -2.84 24.39
N LEU A 182 -5.64 -3.52 23.26
CA LEU A 182 -6.18 -4.87 23.07
C LEU A 182 -5.52 -5.91 23.98
N GLU A 183 -4.22 -5.76 24.26
CA GLU A 183 -3.50 -6.63 25.20
C GLU A 183 -3.96 -6.40 26.64
N ALA A 184 -4.20 -5.15 27.04
CA ALA A 184 -4.77 -4.82 28.33
C ALA A 184 -6.18 -5.40 28.51
N GLU A 185 -7.07 -5.22 27.52
CA GLU A 185 -8.41 -5.82 27.55
C GLU A 185 -8.36 -7.35 27.64
N LYS A 186 -7.44 -7.98 26.89
CA LYS A 186 -7.23 -9.43 26.95
C LYS A 186 -6.80 -9.86 28.36
N PHE A 187 -5.89 -9.13 29.00
CA PHE A 187 -5.44 -9.44 30.35
C PHE A 187 -6.60 -9.38 31.35
N ASP A 188 -7.38 -8.31 31.34
CA ASP A 188 -8.54 -8.15 32.23
C ASP A 188 -9.57 -9.28 32.03
N LEU A 189 -9.83 -9.66 30.78
CA LEU A 189 -10.72 -10.79 30.46
C LEU A 189 -10.16 -12.13 30.95
N GLN A 190 -8.84 -12.33 30.89
CA GLN A 190 -8.20 -13.55 31.41
C GLN A 190 -8.31 -13.64 32.93
N GLU A 191 -8.06 -12.55 33.66
CA GLU A 191 -8.22 -12.50 35.11
C GLU A 191 -9.68 -12.69 35.53
N LYS A 192 -10.61 -12.03 34.83
CA LYS A 192 -12.05 -12.25 35.03
C LYS A 192 -12.44 -13.71 34.80
N PHE A 193 -11.92 -14.35 33.75
CA PHE A 193 -12.20 -15.75 33.46
C PHE A 193 -11.67 -16.69 34.56
N LYS A 194 -10.46 -16.44 35.09
CA LYS A 194 -9.92 -17.19 36.23
C LYS A 194 -10.81 -17.08 37.46
N ARG A 195 -11.27 -15.87 37.79
CA ARG A 195 -12.20 -15.63 38.91
C ARG A 195 -13.53 -16.35 38.71
N GLN A 196 -14.13 -16.24 37.52
CA GLN A 196 -15.38 -16.94 37.20
C GLN A 196 -15.23 -18.45 37.30
N LYS A 197 -14.10 -19.00 36.86
CA LYS A 197 -13.82 -20.43 36.99
C LYS A 197 -13.81 -20.87 38.46
N TYR A 198 -13.20 -20.07 39.35
CA TYR A 198 -13.19 -20.34 40.78
C TYR A 198 -14.59 -20.24 41.42
N GLU A 199 -15.36 -19.22 41.07
CA GLU A 199 -16.75 -19.07 41.54
C GLU A 199 -17.63 -20.24 41.08
N VAL A 200 -17.46 -20.73 39.85
CA VAL A 200 -18.20 -21.91 39.36
C VAL A 200 -17.79 -23.18 40.10
N SER A 201 -16.50 -23.39 40.40
CA SER A 201 -16.08 -24.57 41.19
C SER A 201 -16.64 -24.56 42.62
N LEU A 202 -16.66 -23.40 43.28
CA LEU A 202 -17.27 -23.30 44.61
C LEU A 202 -18.77 -23.61 44.59
N ASN A 203 -19.49 -23.15 43.57
CA ASN A 203 -20.92 -23.43 43.42
C ASN A 203 -21.20 -24.90 43.11
N SER A 204 -20.30 -25.62 42.42
CA SER A 204 -20.45 -27.07 42.27
C SER A 204 -20.26 -27.82 43.59
N ASP A 205 -19.36 -27.34 44.45
CA ASP A 205 -19.09 -27.96 45.76
C ASP A 205 -20.27 -27.76 46.73
N ILE A 206 -20.92 -26.59 46.69
CA ILE A 206 -22.13 -26.29 47.49
C ILE A 206 -23.29 -27.23 47.12
N ASN A 207 -23.51 -27.46 45.82
CA ASN A 207 -24.59 -28.36 45.36
C ASN A 207 -24.35 -29.83 45.73
N PHE A 208 -23.08 -30.25 45.85
CA PHE A 208 -22.72 -31.59 46.31
C PHE A 208 -22.93 -31.76 47.82
N SER A 209 -22.59 -30.74 48.63
CA SER A 209 -22.86 -30.73 50.07
C SER A 209 -24.36 -30.76 50.38
N THR A 210 -25.17 -29.95 49.69
CA THR A 210 -26.63 -29.96 49.88
C THR A 210 -27.29 -31.27 49.45
N ALA A 211 -26.69 -32.02 48.52
CA ALA A 211 -27.19 -33.33 48.10
C ALA A 211 -26.85 -34.45 49.10
N LEU A 212 -25.78 -34.29 49.89
CA LEU A 212 -25.39 -35.25 50.95
C LEU A 212 -26.14 -35.01 52.27
N ASP A 213 -26.60 -33.79 52.53
CA ASP A 213 -27.44 -33.48 53.70
C ASP A 213 -28.95 -33.77 53.47
N SER A 214 -29.30 -34.41 52.34
CA SER A 214 -30.68 -34.72 51.92
C SER A 214 -31.08 -36.21 52.03
N GLU A 215 -30.22 -37.08 52.56
CA GLU A 215 -30.53 -38.48 52.94
C GLU A 215 -30.57 -38.64 54.47
#